data_AF-A0A1M6ADS5-F1
#
_entry.id   AF-A0A1M6ADS5-F1
#
_cell.length_a   1.000
_cell.length_b   1.000
_cell.length_c   1.000
_cell.angle_alpha   90.00
_cell.angle_beta   90.00
_cell.angle_gamma   90.00
#
_symmetry.space_group_name_H-M   'P 1'
#
loop_
_entity.id
_entity.type
_entity.pdbx_description
1 polymer ?
#
loop_
_entity_poly.entity_id
_entity_poly.type
_entity_poly.pdbx_seq_one_letter_code
_entity_poly.pdbx_strand_id
1 'polypeptide(L)'
;MRSPALLLPFLLAALPGCEAVVPIAAANGVSLMLTGRAVPDLVVSGVSGRDCSIAYLDAGERYCRAEPEPAPEPRCTRSLGAVDCWTGPVPGTPPPRDAGDARPAAPAQPWPERLI
;
A
#
# COMPACT_ATOMS: atom_id res chain seq x y z
N MET A 1 52.56 -25.42 -29.31
CA MET A 1 52.79 -24.03 -28.88
C MET A 1 51.44 -23.32 -28.83
N ARG A 2 50.83 -23.22 -27.65
CA ARG A 2 49.55 -22.52 -27.44
C ARG A 2 49.88 -21.04 -27.26
N SER A 3 49.62 -20.22 -28.27
CA SER A 3 49.91 -18.78 -28.23
C SER A 3 48.94 -18.06 -27.28
N PRO A 4 49.40 -17.52 -26.13
CA PRO A 4 48.54 -16.74 -25.22
C PRO A 4 48.17 -15.36 -25.78
N ALA A 5 48.76 -14.97 -26.91
CA ALA A 5 48.62 -13.65 -27.53
C ALA A 5 47.19 -13.32 -28.01
N LEU A 6 46.34 -14.32 -28.25
CA LEU A 6 44.94 -14.12 -28.67
C LEU A 6 43.96 -13.96 -27.49
N LEU A 7 44.34 -14.34 -26.27
CA LEU A 7 43.50 -14.17 -25.08
C LEU A 7 43.57 -12.74 -24.51
N LEU A 8 44.71 -12.06 -24.71
CA LEU A 8 44.96 -10.70 -24.22
C LEU A 8 44.03 -9.63 -24.82
N PRO A 9 43.80 -9.55 -26.16
CA PRO A 9 42.87 -8.58 -26.72
C PRO A 9 41.40 -8.89 -26.35
N PHE A 10 41.05 -10.17 -26.15
CA PHE A 10 39.71 -10.58 -25.72
C PHE A 10 39.44 -10.20 -24.25
N LEU A 11 40.45 -10.31 -23.37
CA LEU A 11 40.38 -9.79 -22.01
C LEU A 11 40.31 -8.25 -21.98
N LEU A 12 41.11 -7.57 -22.82
CA LEU A 12 41.15 -6.10 -22.90
C LEU A 12 39.82 -5.50 -23.41
N ALA A 13 39.13 -6.18 -24.32
CA ALA A 13 37.82 -5.80 -24.82
C ALA A 13 36.69 -5.91 -23.77
N ALA A 14 36.93 -6.58 -22.63
CA ALA A 14 35.98 -6.69 -21.52
C ALA A 14 36.14 -5.58 -20.45
N LEU A 15 37.22 -4.77 -20.49
CA LEU A 15 37.41 -3.65 -19.56
C LEU A 15 36.53 -2.39 -19.74
N PRO A 16 35.92 -2.06 -20.91
CA PRO A 16 35.14 -0.83 -21.01
C PRO A 16 33.84 -0.87 -20.18
N GLY A 17 33.47 -2.03 -19.63
CA GLY A 17 32.33 -2.15 -18.72
C GLY A 17 32.52 -1.38 -17.40
N CYS A 18 33.76 -1.17 -16.94
CA CYS A 18 34.01 -0.55 -15.63
C CYS A 18 33.57 0.92 -15.59
N GLU A 19 33.77 1.66 -16.69
CA GLU A 19 33.40 3.08 -16.80
C GLU A 19 31.88 3.30 -16.71
N ALA A 20 31.08 2.35 -17.20
CA ALA A 20 29.62 2.42 -17.11
C ALA A 20 29.09 1.85 -15.78
N VAL A 21 29.74 0.84 -15.21
CA VAL A 21 29.29 0.19 -13.97
C VAL A 21 29.38 1.13 -12.78
N VAL A 22 30.45 1.93 -12.65
CA VAL A 22 30.63 2.85 -11.52
C VAL A 22 29.49 3.88 -11.39
N PRO A 23 29.13 4.66 -12.42
CA PRO A 23 28.05 5.64 -12.30
C PRO A 23 26.68 4.96 -12.11
N ILE A 24 26.44 3.80 -12.73
CA ILE A 24 25.19 3.04 -12.56
C ILE A 24 25.07 2.56 -11.11
N ALA A 25 26.13 1.96 -10.55
CA ALA A 25 26.14 1.51 -9.17
C ALA A 25 25.97 2.68 -8.19
N ALA A 26 26.65 3.80 -8.42
CA ALA A 26 26.52 5.01 -7.61
C ALA A 26 25.09 5.57 -7.65
N ALA A 27 24.47 5.67 -8.82
CA ALA A 27 23.11 6.17 -8.97
C ALA A 27 22.10 5.27 -8.23
N ASN A 28 22.24 3.95 -8.34
CA ASN A 28 21.40 3.01 -7.61
C ASN A 28 21.62 3.11 -6.10
N GLY A 29 22.87 3.22 -5.64
CA GLY A 29 23.20 3.38 -4.22
C GLY A 29 22.61 4.66 -3.63
N VAL A 30 22.76 5.80 -4.31
CA VAL A 30 22.17 7.08 -3.90
C VAL A 30 20.64 7.01 -3.88
N SER A 31 20.04 6.44 -4.93
CA SER A 31 18.58 6.27 -5.01
C SER A 31 18.05 5.42 -3.84
N LEU A 32 18.73 4.32 -3.51
CA LEU A 32 18.38 3.47 -2.38
C LEU A 32 18.47 4.22 -1.06
N MET A 33 19.52 5.00 -0.83
CA MET A 33 19.68 5.79 0.39
C MET A 33 18.60 6.86 0.55
N LEU A 34 18.18 7.50 -0.55
CA LEU A 34 17.22 8.61 -0.50
C LEU A 34 15.75 8.15 -0.50
N THR A 35 15.44 7.11 -1.28
CA THR A 35 14.05 6.70 -1.56
C THR A 35 13.71 5.30 -1.07
N GLY A 36 14.72 4.55 -0.60
CA GLY A 36 14.59 3.13 -0.30
C GLY A 36 14.48 2.24 -1.55
N ARG A 37 14.67 2.78 -2.76
CA ARG A 37 14.48 2.06 -4.04
C ARG A 37 15.64 2.32 -5.01
N ALA A 38 15.99 1.32 -5.80
CA ALA A 38 16.93 1.50 -6.91
C ALA A 38 16.30 2.33 -8.03
N VAL A 39 17.11 2.89 -8.94
CA VAL A 39 16.60 3.68 -10.07
C VAL A 39 15.61 2.89 -10.95
N PRO A 40 15.87 1.64 -11.36
CA PRO A 40 14.90 0.88 -12.15
C PRO A 40 13.62 0.56 -11.36
N ASP A 41 13.71 0.40 -10.03
CA ASP A 41 12.56 0.13 -9.17
C ASP A 41 11.58 1.31 -9.13
N LEU A 42 12.09 2.54 -9.21
CA LEU A 42 11.25 3.75 -9.31
C LEU A 42 10.43 3.75 -10.60
N VAL A 43 11.03 3.32 -11.71
CA VAL A 43 10.33 3.22 -13.01
C VAL A 43 9.26 2.13 -12.95
N VAL A 44 9.60 0.94 -12.46
CA VAL A 44 8.64 -0.16 -12.36
C VAL A 44 7.50 0.18 -11.40
N SER A 45 7.80 0.84 -10.28
CA SER A 45 6.78 1.29 -9.33
C SER A 45 5.86 2.34 -9.97
N GLY A 46 6.43 3.31 -10.70
CA GLY A 46 5.66 4.33 -11.40
C GLY A 46 4.76 3.80 -12.51
N VAL A 47 5.23 2.81 -13.28
CA VAL A 47 4.45 2.20 -14.37
C VAL A 47 3.40 1.23 -13.85
N SER A 48 3.72 0.45 -12.81
CA SER A 48 2.80 -0.56 -12.28
C SER A 48 1.83 -0.02 -11.23
N GLY A 49 2.09 1.16 -10.66
CA GLY A 49 1.34 1.73 -9.55
C GLY A 49 1.53 0.99 -8.23
N ARG A 50 2.45 0.02 -8.17
CA ARG A 50 2.72 -0.81 -6.99
C ARG A 50 4.06 -0.44 -6.38
N ASP A 51 4.20 -0.69 -5.09
CA ASP A 51 5.48 -0.52 -4.40
C ASP A 51 6.41 -1.70 -4.70
N CYS A 52 7.32 -1.53 -5.67
CA CYS A 52 8.27 -2.55 -6.09
C CYS A 52 9.72 -2.15 -5.76
N SER A 53 10.50 -3.07 -5.19
CA SER A 53 11.93 -2.85 -4.97
C SER A 53 12.74 -4.14 -4.88
N ILE A 54 13.99 -4.08 -5.34
CA ILE A 54 14.98 -5.13 -5.15
C ILE A 54 15.30 -5.37 -3.66
N ALA A 55 15.22 -4.33 -2.82
CA ALA A 55 15.48 -4.45 -1.39
C ALA A 55 14.49 -5.39 -0.69
N TYR A 56 13.28 -5.56 -1.21
CA TYR A 56 12.32 -6.54 -0.70
C TYR A 56 12.76 -7.97 -0.99
N LEU A 57 13.38 -8.22 -2.15
CA LEU A 57 13.94 -9.53 -2.47
C LEU A 57 15.10 -9.87 -1.53
N ASP A 58 15.94 -8.89 -1.18
CA ASP A 58 17.01 -9.07 -0.18
C ASP A 58 16.45 -9.39 1.23
N ALA A 59 15.26 -8.89 1.55
CA ALA A 59 14.52 -9.20 2.77
C ALA A 59 13.73 -10.53 2.72
N GLY A 60 13.78 -11.26 1.60
CA GLY A 60 13.01 -12.50 1.40
C GLY A 60 11.52 -12.28 1.12
N GLU A 61 11.11 -11.04 0.82
CA GLU A 61 9.77 -10.69 0.41
C GLU A 61 9.60 -10.80 -1.11
N ARG A 62 8.39 -10.54 -1.60
CA ARG A 62 8.12 -10.44 -3.04
C ARG A 62 8.65 -9.11 -3.59
N TYR A 63 9.06 -9.11 -4.86
CA TYR A 63 9.57 -7.92 -5.53
C TYR A 63 8.62 -6.71 -5.47
N CYS A 64 7.31 -6.93 -5.62
CA CYS A 64 6.30 -5.91 -5.39
C CYS A 64 5.48 -6.28 -4.16
N ARG A 65 5.29 -5.32 -3.25
CA ARG A 65 4.40 -5.51 -2.10
C ARG A 65 2.96 -5.67 -2.55
N ALA A 66 2.17 -6.32 -1.70
CA ALA A 66 0.72 -6.32 -1.87
C ALA A 66 0.18 -4.92 -1.61
N GLU A 67 -0.89 -4.58 -2.32
CA GLU A 67 -1.66 -3.39 -2.00
C GLU A 67 -2.18 -3.52 -0.55
N PRO A 68 -2.04 -2.48 0.30
CA PRO A 68 -2.64 -2.51 1.62
C PRO A 68 -4.16 -2.69 1.48
N GLU A 69 -4.72 -3.60 2.26
CA GLU A 69 -6.16 -3.80 2.28
C GLU A 69 -6.83 -2.51 2.75
N PRO A 70 -7.87 -2.02 2.06
CA PRO A 70 -8.53 -0.79 2.46
C PRO A 70 -9.06 -0.95 3.90
N ALA A 71 -8.85 0.08 4.72
CA ALA A 71 -9.38 0.06 6.07
C ALA A 71 -10.91 -0.11 6.01
N PRO A 72 -11.49 -1.00 6.84
CA PRO A 72 -12.92 -1.22 6.83
C PRO A 72 -13.65 0.09 7.16
N GLU A 73 -14.66 0.43 6.35
CA GLU A 73 -15.49 1.60 6.62
C GLU A 73 -16.27 1.40 7.94
N PRO A 74 -16.28 2.40 8.84
CA PRO A 74 -16.97 2.26 10.11
C PRO A 74 -18.49 2.20 9.91
N ARG A 75 -19.14 1.20 10.49
CA ARG A 75 -20.61 1.10 10.50
C ARG A 75 -21.17 1.98 11.61
N CYS A 76 -22.02 2.95 11.28
CA CYS A 76 -22.62 3.85 12.26
C CYS A 76 -24.06 3.45 12.59
N THR A 77 -24.33 3.20 13.86
CA THR A 77 -25.65 2.84 14.39
C THR A 77 -26.22 3.95 15.26
N ARG A 78 -27.55 4.03 15.37
CA ARG A 78 -28.23 5.00 16.24
C ARG A 78 -28.57 4.37 17.59
N SER A 79 -28.01 4.92 18.67
CA SER A 79 -28.45 4.65 20.03
C SER A 79 -29.51 5.66 20.48
N LEU A 80 -30.01 5.54 21.72
CA LEU A 80 -31.14 6.35 22.21
C LEU A 80 -30.84 7.86 22.25
N GLY A 81 -29.57 8.27 22.27
CA GLY A 81 -29.18 9.68 22.34
C GLY A 81 -27.99 10.07 21.46
N ALA A 82 -27.36 9.14 20.76
CA ALA A 82 -26.17 9.40 19.96
C ALA A 82 -26.08 8.51 18.72
N VAL A 83 -25.12 8.82 17.86
CA VAL A 83 -24.68 7.94 16.76
C VAL A 83 -23.34 7.35 17.18
N ASP A 84 -23.27 6.02 17.21
CA ASP A 84 -22.10 5.25 17.59
C ASP A 84 -21.53 4.57 16.33
N CYS A 85 -20.26 4.82 16.01
CA CYS A 85 -19.59 4.26 14.84
C CYS A 85 -18.57 3.19 15.24
N TRP A 86 -18.65 2.03 14.58
CA TRP A 86 -17.90 0.83 14.94
C TRP A 86 -16.97 0.42 13.79
N THR A 87 -15.71 0.16 14.09
CA THR A 87 -14.72 -0.44 13.16
C THR A 87 -14.68 -1.97 13.23
N GLY A 88 -15.57 -2.57 14.03
CA GLY A 88 -15.66 -4.01 14.28
C GLY A 88 -17.11 -4.46 14.49
N PRO A 89 -17.35 -5.63 15.08
CA PRO A 89 -18.69 -6.16 15.28
C PRO A 89 -19.56 -5.19 16.10
N VAL A 90 -20.75 -4.89 15.59
CA VAL A 90 -21.70 -4.04 16.31
C VAL A 90 -22.35 -4.85 17.44
N PRO A 91 -22.36 -4.35 18.69
CA PRO A 91 -22.97 -5.05 19.82
C PRO A 91 -24.50 -5.06 19.74
N GLY A 92 -25.11 -6.16 20.17
CA GLY A 92 -26.56 -6.33 20.31
C GLY A 92 -27.12 -7.55 19.58
N THR A 93 -28.23 -8.08 20.09
CA THR A 93 -29.00 -9.19 19.49
C THR A 93 -30.51 -8.89 19.59
N PRO A 94 -31.18 -8.53 18.47
CA PRO A 94 -30.62 -8.35 17.13
C PRO A 94 -29.67 -7.13 17.05
N PRO A 95 -28.80 -7.06 16.02
CA PRO A 95 -27.93 -5.91 15.81
C PRO A 95 -28.74 -4.61 15.63
N PRO A 96 -28.29 -3.48 16.17
CA PRO A 96 -28.90 -2.18 15.91
C PRO A 96 -28.91 -1.80 14.43
N ARG A 97 -29.89 -0.96 14.05
CA ARG A 97 -30.04 -0.43 12.69
C ARG A 97 -29.02 0.67 12.38
N ASP A 98 -28.71 0.79 11.10
CA ASP A 98 -27.83 1.85 10.59
C ASP A 98 -28.48 3.23 10.77
N ALA A 99 -27.65 4.23 11.09
CA ALA A 99 -28.12 5.58 11.38
C ALA A 99 -28.86 6.21 10.18
N GLY A 100 -28.49 5.84 8.95
CA GLY A 100 -29.12 6.32 7.71
C GLY A 100 -30.48 5.68 7.39
N ASP A 101 -30.81 4.53 7.99
CA ASP A 101 -32.03 3.78 7.69
C ASP A 101 -33.23 4.19 8.56
N ALA A 102 -33.02 5.11 9.50
CA ALA A 102 -34.09 5.61 10.35
C ALA A 102 -35.10 6.39 9.49
N ARG A 103 -36.31 5.84 9.33
CA ARG A 103 -37.45 6.62 8.82
C ARG A 103 -37.63 7.84 9.73
N PRO A 104 -37.83 9.04 9.17
CA PRO A 104 -38.19 10.21 9.97
C PRO A 104 -39.34 9.82 10.90
N ALA A 105 -39.19 10.13 12.20
CA ALA A 105 -40.27 9.93 13.14
C ALA A 105 -41.49 10.70 12.60
N ALA A 106 -42.61 10.01 12.40
CA ALA A 106 -43.87 10.69 12.17
C ALA A 106 -44.06 11.71 13.31
N PRO A 107 -44.61 12.91 13.06
CA PRO A 107 -44.88 13.87 14.10
C PRO A 107 -45.62 13.17 15.23
N ALA A 108 -45.08 13.26 16.45
CA ALA A 108 -45.77 12.74 17.62
C ALA A 108 -47.13 13.45 17.67
N GLN A 109 -48.22 12.69 17.56
CA GLN A 109 -49.54 13.24 17.85
C GLN A 109 -49.49 13.76 19.29
N PRO A 110 -50.01 14.97 19.58
CA PRO A 110 -50.07 15.45 20.95
C PRO A 110 -50.80 14.40 21.79
N TRP A 111 -50.19 14.03 22.92
CA TRP A 111 -50.77 13.08 23.86
C TRP A 111 -52.20 13.52 24.17
N PRO A 112 -53.21 12.62 24.17
CA PRO A 112 -54.53 13.00 24.61
C PRO A 112 -54.41 13.42 26.07
N GLU A 113 -54.56 14.72 26.36
CA GLU A 113 -54.83 15.18 27.71
C GLU A 113 -55.93 14.29 28.28
N ARG A 114 -55.61 13.59 29.37
CA ARG A 114 -56.52 12.65 30.02
C ARG A 114 -57.86 13.32 30.24
N LEU A 115 -58.91 12.70 29.70
CA LEU A 115 -60.30 12.91 30.09
C LEU A 115 -60.39 12.77 31.62
N ILE A 116 -60.60 13.90 32.31
CA ILE A 116 -61.06 13.96 33.69
C ILE A 116 -62.47 14.54 33.65
#